data_AF-A0A7K6GBB6-F1
#
_entry.id   AF-A0A7K6GBB6-F1
#
_cell.length_a   1.000
_cell.length_b   1.000
_cell.length_c   1.000
_cell.angle_alpha   90.00
_cell.angle_beta   90.00
_cell.angle_gamma   90.00
#
_symmetry.space_group_name_H-M   'P 1'
#
loop_
_entity.id
_entity.type
_entity.pdbx_description
1 polymer ?
#
loop_
_entity_poly.entity_id
_entity_poly.type
_entity_poly.pdbx_seq_one_letter_code
_entity_poly.pdbx_strand_id
1 'polypeptide(L)'
;EIISFWGYPSEEYDVVTEDGYILQLNRIPHGRENAGCQGARPVALLQHGILSEGSIWLSNLANSSLGFILADAGYDVWIGNSRGNTWSKRHLVLSPKQDEFWAFSFDEMARYDLPAMINFIEQKTGQKQLYYIGHSQGTTIGFIAFSTMPQLAQKIKVFLALAPVTTVIFSRSPFRKLTIFSESGLKEIFGTREFLPHTSLGELLLSRFCVCSKLCKSALAMVFGFNWKNTNMSRIDVFAGHTPAGSSVRNIIHWLQGVQSGALRAFDGGLMYNNLRYRQTGPPQYDVRSMEVPMAVWNAGQDCLSDPRDTALLLPQLRNLVHHKFIPQWNHLDFMLGLDATEVLYREILDVMKKHP
;
A
#
# COMPACT_ATOMS: atom_id res chain seq x y z
N GLU A 1 4.73 19.37 0.10
CA GLU A 1 3.93 20.47 -0.51
C GLU A 1 2.41 20.32 -0.33
N ILE A 2 1.78 19.22 -0.77
CA ILE A 2 0.30 19.01 -0.65
C ILE A 2 -0.21 19.24 0.78
N ILE A 3 0.52 18.73 1.78
CA ILE A 3 0.18 18.87 3.21
C ILE A 3 0.09 20.36 3.60
N SER A 4 1.15 21.12 3.30
CA SER A 4 1.24 22.55 3.60
C SER A 4 0.21 23.38 2.83
N PHE A 5 -0.10 23.01 1.58
CA PHE A 5 -1.15 23.66 0.78
C PHE A 5 -2.51 23.64 1.48
N TRP A 6 -2.84 22.52 2.14
CA TRP A 6 -4.08 22.39 2.92
C TRP A 6 -4.00 23.03 4.31
N GLY A 7 -2.88 23.65 4.67
CA GLY A 7 -2.68 24.35 5.95
C GLY A 7 -2.25 23.45 7.11
N TYR A 8 -1.82 22.21 6.85
CA TYR A 8 -1.33 21.28 7.88
C TYR A 8 0.20 21.40 8.05
N PRO A 9 0.75 21.12 9.24
CA PRO A 9 2.18 20.97 9.43
C PRO A 9 2.70 19.77 8.62
N SER A 10 3.86 19.93 7.97
CA SER A 10 4.48 18.91 7.13
C SER A 10 5.92 18.71 7.58
N GLU A 11 6.28 17.47 7.91
CA GLU A 11 7.65 17.05 8.17
C GLU A 11 8.03 15.90 7.21
N GLU A 12 9.30 15.84 6.82
CA GLU A 12 9.85 14.80 5.96
C GLU A 12 11.05 14.15 6.64
N TYR A 13 11.18 12.83 6.49
CA TYR A 13 12.25 12.05 7.11
C TYR A 13 12.79 10.98 6.17
N ASP A 14 14.12 10.89 6.09
CA ASP A 14 14.81 9.80 5.41
C ASP A 14 15.05 8.65 6.38
N VAL A 15 14.58 7.46 6.03
CA VAL A 15 14.75 6.21 6.78
C VAL A 15 15.56 5.24 5.94
N VAL A 16 16.63 4.72 6.50
CA VAL A 16 17.51 3.76 5.82
C VAL A 16 17.14 2.34 6.22
N THR A 17 16.85 1.48 5.26
CA THR A 17 16.58 0.06 5.49
C THR A 17 17.86 -0.71 5.76
N GLU A 18 17.76 -1.88 6.38
CA GLU A 18 18.93 -2.75 6.64
C GLU A 18 19.73 -3.08 5.37
N ASP A 19 19.03 -3.25 4.25
CA ASP A 19 19.63 -3.53 2.95
C ASP A 19 20.00 -2.27 2.15
N GLY A 20 19.86 -1.07 2.73
CA GLY A 20 20.46 0.17 2.24
C GLY A 20 19.59 1.06 1.36
N TYR A 21 18.30 0.76 1.19
CA TYR A 21 17.35 1.68 0.55
C TYR A 21 17.08 2.87 1.47
N ILE A 22 16.86 4.04 0.86
CA ILE A 22 16.50 5.26 1.58
C ILE A 22 15.05 5.59 1.24
N LEU A 23 14.18 5.42 2.24
CA LEU A 23 12.75 5.65 2.15
C LEU A 23 12.42 7.04 2.69
N GLN A 24 11.65 7.82 1.94
CA GLN A 24 11.17 9.12 2.43
C GLN A 24 9.79 8.94 3.08
N LEU A 25 9.71 9.21 4.38
CA LEU A 25 8.46 9.28 5.13
C LEU A 25 7.97 10.72 5.19
N ASN A 26 6.65 10.89 5.09
CA ASN A 26 5.99 12.17 5.36
C ASN A 26 5.24 12.08 6.69
N ARG A 27 5.15 13.19 7.43
CA ARG A 27 4.46 13.24 8.71
C ARG A 27 3.60 14.50 8.84
N ILE A 28 2.39 14.31 9.34
CA ILE A 28 1.47 15.36 9.78
C ILE A 28 1.35 15.26 11.30
N PRO A 29 2.16 16.01 12.07
CA PRO A 29 2.24 15.83 13.53
C PRO A 29 0.96 16.23 14.28
N HIS A 30 0.14 17.11 13.71
CA HIS A 30 -1.17 17.49 14.27
C HIS A 30 -2.09 18.10 13.21
N GLY A 31 -3.40 18.11 13.50
CA GLY A 31 -4.41 18.82 12.70
C GLY A 31 -4.29 20.35 12.76
N ARG A 32 -5.05 21.04 11.91
CA ARG A 32 -4.95 22.51 11.71
C ARG A 32 -5.28 23.32 12.97
N GLU A 33 -6.35 22.92 13.64
CA GLU A 33 -6.85 23.61 14.84
C GLU A 33 -6.19 23.09 16.13
N ASN A 34 -5.43 22.00 16.05
CA ASN A 34 -4.85 21.29 17.19
C ASN A 34 -3.39 21.67 17.50
N ALA A 35 -2.90 22.80 16.96
CA ALA A 35 -1.51 23.24 17.14
C ALA A 35 -1.12 23.49 18.61
N GLY A 36 -2.09 23.87 19.46
CA GLY A 36 -1.87 24.18 20.88
C GLY A 36 -2.06 22.99 21.85
N CYS A 37 -2.56 21.84 21.39
CA CYS A 37 -2.80 20.70 22.28
C CYS A 37 -1.46 20.03 22.63
N GLN A 38 -0.98 20.27 23.85
CA GLN A 38 0.22 19.63 24.39
C GLN A 38 -0.13 18.23 24.91
N GLY A 39 0.47 17.19 24.31
CA GLY A 39 0.25 15.80 24.68
C GLY A 39 0.82 14.83 23.64
N ALA A 40 1.23 13.63 24.09
CA ALA A 40 1.65 12.56 23.21
C ALA A 40 0.45 12.05 22.41
N ARG A 41 0.48 12.26 21.09
CA ARG A 41 -0.58 11.83 20.18
C ARG A 41 -0.38 10.36 19.78
N PRO A 42 -1.43 9.54 19.71
CA PRO A 42 -1.33 8.18 19.17
C PRO A 42 -0.87 8.22 17.72
N VAL A 43 0.04 7.32 17.36
CA VAL A 43 0.65 7.29 16.03
C VAL A 43 -0.16 6.44 15.07
N ALA A 44 -0.41 6.95 13.86
CA ALA A 44 -1.03 6.22 12.77
C ALA A 44 -0.09 6.18 11.56
N LEU A 45 0.34 4.98 11.14
CA LEU A 45 1.15 4.76 9.95
C LEU A 45 0.24 4.33 8.78
N LEU A 46 0.27 5.10 7.69
CA LEU A 46 -0.48 4.87 6.46
C LEU A 46 0.43 4.27 5.39
N GLN A 47 0.12 3.07 4.89
CA GLN A 47 0.89 2.38 3.86
C GLN A 47 0.08 2.14 2.59
N HIS A 48 0.53 2.76 1.49
CA HIS A 48 -0.11 2.67 0.17
C HIS A 48 -0.01 1.29 -0.49
N GLY A 49 -0.77 1.11 -1.57
CA GLY A 49 -0.80 -0.09 -2.39
C GLY A 49 0.27 -0.17 -3.49
N ILE A 50 0.11 -1.14 -4.40
CA ILE A 50 1.00 -1.36 -5.54
C ILE A 50 0.99 -0.16 -6.50
N LEU A 51 2.15 0.20 -7.07
CA LEU A 51 2.32 1.32 -8.02
C LEU A 51 1.81 2.68 -7.51
N SER A 52 1.67 2.85 -6.20
CA SER A 52 1.20 4.09 -5.57
C SER A 52 2.30 4.70 -4.70
N GLU A 53 1.99 5.84 -4.08
CA GLU A 53 2.85 6.59 -3.18
C GLU A 53 2.02 7.30 -2.10
N GLY A 54 2.69 7.84 -1.08
CA GLY A 54 2.08 8.39 0.12
C GLY A 54 0.98 9.45 -0.11
N SER A 55 1.04 10.23 -1.17
CA SER A 55 0.04 11.28 -1.48
C SER A 55 -1.36 10.75 -1.71
N ILE A 56 -1.54 9.44 -1.97
CA ILE A 56 -2.86 8.82 -2.15
C ILE A 56 -3.75 9.00 -0.91
N TRP A 57 -3.16 9.09 0.28
CA TRP A 57 -3.86 9.35 1.55
C TRP A 57 -4.33 10.80 1.71
N LEU A 58 -3.88 11.69 0.81
CA LEU A 58 -4.03 13.15 0.85
C LEU A 58 -4.61 13.73 -0.45
N SER A 59 -4.94 12.88 -1.42
CA SER A 59 -5.23 13.29 -2.81
C SER A 59 -6.54 14.06 -3.00
N ASN A 60 -7.47 13.92 -2.05
CA ASN A 60 -8.74 14.63 -2.00
C ASN A 60 -8.68 15.88 -1.10
N LEU A 61 -9.83 16.49 -0.79
CA LEU A 61 -9.92 17.64 0.11
C LEU A 61 -9.59 17.23 1.56
N ALA A 62 -9.20 18.19 2.39
CA ALA A 62 -8.87 17.97 3.81
C ALA A 62 -9.92 17.16 4.60
N ASN A 63 -11.21 17.39 4.36
CA ASN A 63 -12.31 16.68 5.02
C ASN A 63 -12.69 15.32 4.38
N SER A 64 -11.95 14.89 3.36
CA SER A 64 -12.23 13.69 2.55
C SER A 64 -11.00 12.84 2.25
N SER A 65 -9.91 13.11 2.97
CA SER A 65 -8.62 12.43 2.85
C SER A 65 -8.24 11.89 4.22
N LEU A 66 -8.02 10.58 4.34
CA LEU A 66 -7.82 9.92 5.63
C LEU A 66 -6.64 10.52 6.42
N GLY A 67 -5.54 10.89 5.76
CA GLY A 67 -4.38 11.48 6.44
C GLY A 67 -4.71 12.80 7.15
N PHE A 68 -5.51 13.66 6.52
CA PHE A 68 -5.95 14.93 7.12
C PHE A 68 -7.00 14.71 8.21
N ILE A 69 -7.95 13.79 7.99
CA ILE A 69 -8.99 13.45 8.96
C ILE A 69 -8.38 12.88 10.26
N LEU A 70 -7.37 12.01 10.15
CA LEU A 70 -6.66 11.48 11.32
C LEU A 70 -5.92 12.58 12.09
N ALA A 71 -5.25 13.50 11.39
CA ALA A 71 -4.55 14.61 12.03
C ALA A 71 -5.51 15.53 12.79
N ASP A 72 -6.66 15.88 12.18
CA ASP A 72 -7.71 16.68 12.84
C ASP A 72 -8.38 15.92 13.99
N ALA A 73 -8.42 14.58 13.94
CA ALA A 73 -8.89 13.73 15.02
C ALA A 73 -7.87 13.53 16.16
N GLY A 74 -6.69 14.17 16.09
CA GLY A 74 -5.70 14.18 17.17
C GLY A 74 -4.62 13.11 17.09
N TYR A 75 -4.45 12.45 15.94
CA TYR A 75 -3.38 11.47 15.71
C TYR A 75 -2.10 12.14 15.18
N ASP A 76 -0.96 11.53 15.49
CA ASP A 76 0.32 11.81 14.82
C ASP A 76 0.42 10.91 13.58
N VAL A 77 0.24 11.50 12.40
CA VAL A 77 0.08 10.74 11.16
C VAL A 77 1.41 10.62 10.44
N TRP A 78 1.80 9.39 10.14
CA TRP A 78 2.96 9.03 9.35
C TRP A 78 2.53 8.37 8.06
N ILE A 79 3.18 8.71 6.96
CA ILE A 79 2.85 8.24 5.62
C ILE A 79 4.09 7.58 5.05
N GLY A 80 4.01 6.26 4.88
CA GLY A 80 5.09 5.43 4.37
C GLY A 80 5.18 5.48 2.84
N ASN A 81 6.39 5.32 2.33
CA ASN A 81 6.65 5.11 0.90
C ASN A 81 7.48 3.83 0.74
N SER A 82 7.06 2.96 -0.17
CA SER A 82 7.80 1.73 -0.47
C SER A 82 8.98 2.00 -1.39
N ARG A 83 10.07 1.24 -1.22
CA ARG A 83 11.25 1.26 -2.10
C ARG A 83 10.88 1.26 -3.59
N GLY A 84 11.59 2.08 -4.35
CA GLY A 84 11.46 2.21 -5.81
C GLY A 84 10.30 3.07 -6.30
N ASN A 85 9.38 3.52 -5.43
CA ASN A 85 8.42 4.56 -5.82
C ASN A 85 9.10 5.94 -5.95
N THR A 86 8.37 6.94 -6.45
CA THR A 86 8.86 8.32 -6.71
C THR A 86 9.74 8.88 -5.60
N TRP A 87 9.34 8.69 -4.33
CA TRP A 87 9.99 9.30 -3.17
C TRP A 87 11.04 8.41 -2.51
N SER A 88 11.05 7.11 -2.81
CA SER A 88 11.94 6.11 -2.21
C SER A 88 12.82 5.41 -3.24
N LYS A 89 13.28 6.16 -4.24
CA LYS A 89 14.14 5.71 -5.35
C LYS A 89 15.62 6.04 -5.11
N ARG A 90 16.10 5.81 -3.89
CA ARG A 90 17.50 6.05 -3.47
C ARG A 90 18.04 4.88 -2.66
N HIS A 91 19.35 4.71 -2.69
CA HIS A 91 20.07 3.67 -1.96
C HIS A 91 21.47 4.17 -1.59
N LEU A 92 22.04 3.64 -0.52
CA LEU A 92 23.38 4.01 -0.04
C LEU A 92 24.53 3.65 -1.01
N VAL A 93 24.31 2.71 -1.93
CA VAL A 93 25.38 2.11 -2.76
C VAL A 93 24.89 1.95 -4.20
N LEU A 94 23.68 1.42 -4.39
CA LEU A 94 23.16 1.11 -5.71
C LEU A 94 22.54 2.34 -6.39
N SER A 95 22.77 2.48 -7.69
CA SER A 95 22.08 3.46 -8.53
C SER A 95 20.76 2.89 -9.07
N PRO A 96 19.68 3.70 -9.22
CA PRO A 96 18.48 3.30 -9.94
C PRO A 96 18.70 2.86 -11.40
N LYS A 97 19.90 3.07 -11.96
CA LYS A 97 20.31 2.58 -13.28
C LYS A 97 20.87 1.16 -13.27
N GLN A 98 21.00 0.53 -12.11
CA GLN A 98 21.49 -0.83 -11.95
C GLN A 98 20.33 -1.80 -11.75
N ASP A 99 20.45 -3.03 -12.23
CA ASP A 99 19.40 -4.05 -12.15
C ASP A 99 19.19 -4.51 -10.70
N GLU A 100 20.27 -4.55 -9.91
CA GLU A 100 20.28 -4.92 -8.50
C GLU A 100 19.43 -3.97 -7.64
N PHE A 101 19.32 -2.70 -8.02
CA PHE A 101 18.45 -1.72 -7.36
C PHE A 101 16.97 -2.08 -7.49
N TRP A 102 16.58 -2.81 -8.52
CA TRP A 102 15.19 -3.19 -8.78
C TRP A 102 14.91 -4.65 -8.42
N ALA A 103 15.89 -5.33 -7.82
CA ALA A 103 15.82 -6.73 -7.45
C ALA A 103 15.05 -6.96 -6.13
N PHE A 104 13.88 -6.34 -5.98
CA PHE A 104 13.02 -6.46 -4.81
C PHE A 104 11.56 -6.77 -5.18
N SER A 105 10.78 -7.26 -4.24
CA SER A 105 9.32 -7.34 -4.30
C SER A 105 8.69 -6.88 -2.98
N PHE A 106 7.38 -7.10 -2.79
CA PHE A 106 6.72 -6.88 -1.50
C PHE A 106 7.32 -7.72 -0.35
N ASP A 107 8.10 -8.78 -0.64
CA ASP A 107 8.89 -9.51 0.36
C ASP A 107 9.87 -8.59 1.08
N GLU A 108 10.70 -7.87 0.30
CA GLU A 108 11.67 -6.94 0.85
C GLU A 108 10.99 -5.74 1.50
N MET A 109 9.85 -5.29 0.98
CA MET A 109 9.07 -4.22 1.63
C MET A 109 8.58 -4.66 3.01
N ALA A 110 8.08 -5.89 3.13
CA ALA A 110 7.66 -6.44 4.43
C ALA A 110 8.84 -6.68 5.36
N ARG A 111 9.95 -7.21 4.83
CA ARG A 111 11.12 -7.63 5.61
C ARG A 111 12.01 -6.47 6.06
N TYR A 112 12.08 -5.40 5.29
CA TYR A 112 13.06 -4.33 5.51
C TYR A 112 12.42 -2.94 5.60
N ASP A 113 11.51 -2.59 4.67
CA ASP A 113 10.91 -1.24 4.67
C ASP A 113 10.07 -1.04 5.92
N LEU A 114 9.11 -1.93 6.18
CA LEU A 114 8.17 -1.77 7.27
C LEU A 114 8.84 -1.77 8.65
N PRO A 115 9.80 -2.67 8.97
CA PRO A 115 10.57 -2.59 10.20
C PRO A 115 11.35 -1.28 10.33
N ALA A 116 12.02 -0.82 9.27
CA ALA A 116 12.79 0.42 9.32
C ALA A 116 11.88 1.62 9.62
N MET A 117 10.74 1.72 8.94
CA MET A 117 9.74 2.76 9.18
C MET A 117 9.21 2.74 10.62
N ILE A 118 8.74 1.58 11.10
CA ILE A 118 8.16 1.47 12.44
C ILE A 118 9.21 1.76 13.53
N ASN A 119 10.42 1.24 13.39
CA ASN A 119 11.49 1.46 14.37
C ASN A 119 11.92 2.92 14.42
N PHE A 120 12.02 3.59 13.26
CA PHE A 120 12.29 5.02 13.20
C PHE A 120 11.19 5.83 13.89
N ILE A 121 9.93 5.52 13.62
CA ILE A 121 8.78 6.19 14.23
C ILE A 121 8.76 6.01 15.75
N GLU A 122 8.99 4.79 16.25
CA GLU A 122 9.11 4.54 17.70
C GLU A 122 10.23 5.38 18.31
N GLN A 123 11.42 5.40 17.67
CA GLN A 123 12.56 6.18 18.16
C GLN A 123 12.26 7.68 18.18
N LYS A 124 11.60 8.18 17.13
CA LYS A 124 11.30 9.60 16.97
C LYS A 124 10.21 10.11 17.93
N THR A 125 9.20 9.27 18.19
CA THR A 125 8.00 9.65 18.94
C THR A 125 8.02 9.17 20.40
N GLY A 126 8.82 8.16 20.72
CA GLY A 126 8.80 7.45 22.00
C GLY A 126 7.61 6.50 22.19
N GLN A 127 6.68 6.44 21.22
CA GLN A 127 5.49 5.60 21.27
C GLN A 127 5.84 4.14 20.98
N LYS A 128 5.51 3.24 21.91
CA LYS A 128 5.83 1.81 21.81
C LYS A 128 4.94 1.03 20.87
N GLN A 129 3.77 1.56 20.55
CA GLN A 129 2.85 0.96 19.61
C GLN A 129 2.20 2.03 18.74
N LEU A 130 1.81 1.64 17.53
CA LEU A 130 1.11 2.49 16.56
C LEU A 130 -0.06 1.74 15.91
N TYR A 131 -0.96 2.49 15.29
CA TYR A 131 -1.98 1.94 14.40
C TYR A 131 -1.40 1.81 13.00
N TYR A 132 -1.58 0.65 12.37
CA TYR A 132 -1.14 0.43 11.00
C TYR A 132 -2.36 0.38 10.08
N ILE A 133 -2.43 1.29 9.12
CA ILE A 133 -3.48 1.34 8.11
C ILE A 133 -2.84 1.01 6.76
N GLY A 134 -3.20 -0.13 6.19
CA GLY A 134 -2.70 -0.57 4.89
C GLY A 134 -3.81 -0.57 3.84
N HIS A 135 -3.50 -0.14 2.62
CA HIS A 135 -4.36 -0.34 1.45
C HIS A 135 -3.71 -1.31 0.48
N SER A 136 -4.47 -2.27 -0.07
CA SER A 136 -4.02 -3.14 -1.16
C SER A 136 -2.70 -3.86 -0.81
N GLN A 137 -1.63 -3.74 -1.60
CA GLN A 137 -0.30 -4.28 -1.27
C GLN A 137 0.24 -3.81 0.09
N GLY A 138 -0.13 -2.63 0.58
CA GLY A 138 0.18 -2.18 1.94
C GLY A 138 -0.36 -3.18 2.98
N THR A 139 -1.52 -3.78 2.73
CA THR A 139 -2.02 -4.85 3.61
C THR A 139 -1.16 -6.12 3.51
N THR A 140 -0.73 -6.50 2.31
CA THR A 140 0.14 -7.67 2.08
C THR A 140 1.45 -7.53 2.82
N ILE A 141 2.06 -6.35 2.77
CA ILE A 141 3.28 -6.01 3.51
C ILE A 141 3.05 -6.22 5.01
N GLY A 142 1.93 -5.71 5.55
CA GLY A 142 1.53 -5.93 6.95
C GLY A 142 1.30 -7.41 7.29
N PHE A 143 0.56 -8.16 6.46
CA PHE A 143 0.30 -9.58 6.67
C PHE A 143 1.59 -10.40 6.76
N ILE A 144 2.54 -10.16 5.84
CA ILE A 144 3.84 -10.83 5.84
C ILE A 144 4.61 -10.42 7.10
N ALA A 145 4.80 -9.12 7.30
CA ALA A 145 5.64 -8.63 8.38
C ALA A 145 5.14 -9.07 9.77
N PHE A 146 3.84 -8.93 10.03
CA PHE A 146 3.27 -9.22 11.34
C PHE A 146 3.04 -10.71 11.60
N SER A 147 3.04 -11.56 10.57
CA SER A 147 3.02 -13.02 10.73
C SER A 147 4.42 -13.63 10.88
N THR A 148 5.46 -12.98 10.36
CA THR A 148 6.83 -13.52 10.38
C THR A 148 7.77 -12.84 11.39
N MET A 149 7.42 -11.66 11.90
CA MET A 149 8.24 -10.90 12.86
C MET A 149 7.45 -10.55 14.12
N PRO A 150 7.35 -11.48 15.10
CA PRO A 150 6.56 -11.27 16.32
C PRO A 150 6.93 -10.01 17.12
N GLN A 151 8.22 -9.66 17.16
CA GLN A 151 8.69 -8.44 17.84
C GLN A 151 8.18 -7.16 17.17
N LEU A 152 8.01 -7.17 15.84
CA LEU A 152 7.42 -6.05 15.11
C LEU A 152 5.90 -6.01 15.31
N ALA A 153 5.25 -7.18 15.27
CA ALA A 153 3.81 -7.33 15.47
C ALA A 153 3.36 -6.74 16.82
N GLN A 154 4.16 -6.92 17.88
CA GLN A 154 3.89 -6.34 19.22
C GLN A 154 3.84 -4.80 19.22
N LYS A 155 4.43 -4.13 18.23
CA LYS A 155 4.39 -2.67 18.06
C LYS A 155 3.13 -2.18 17.36
N ILE A 156 2.20 -3.07 16.99
CA ILE A 156 0.97 -2.69 16.31
C ILE A 156 -0.21 -2.80 17.29
N LYS A 157 -0.91 -1.69 17.52
CA LYS A 157 -2.14 -1.66 18.33
C LYS A 157 -3.28 -2.36 17.61
N VAL A 158 -3.55 -1.91 16.40
CA VAL A 158 -4.55 -2.47 15.49
C VAL A 158 -4.03 -2.36 14.07
N PHE A 159 -4.22 -3.42 13.28
CA PHE A 159 -4.01 -3.42 11.85
C PHE A 159 -5.37 -3.20 11.15
N LEU A 160 -5.52 -2.04 10.52
CA LEU A 160 -6.68 -1.65 9.73
C LEU A 160 -6.39 -1.93 8.24
N ALA A 161 -6.97 -3.00 7.70
CA ALA A 161 -6.72 -3.47 6.35
C ALA A 161 -7.85 -3.05 5.38
N LEU A 162 -7.51 -2.19 4.43
CA LEU A 162 -8.41 -1.66 3.40
C LEU A 162 -8.14 -2.39 2.08
N ALA A 163 -9.17 -3.04 1.51
CA ALA A 163 -9.02 -3.92 0.34
C ALA A 163 -7.87 -4.95 0.53
N PRO A 164 -7.97 -5.86 1.53
CA PRO A 164 -6.87 -6.74 1.90
C PRO A 164 -6.49 -7.69 0.77
N VAL A 165 -5.18 -7.88 0.54
CA VAL A 165 -4.69 -8.79 -0.49
C VAL A 165 -3.71 -9.81 0.10
N THR A 166 -4.12 -11.06 0.10
CA THR A 166 -3.26 -12.21 0.46
C THR A 166 -3.19 -13.22 -0.68
N THR A 167 -4.31 -13.44 -1.36
CA THR A 167 -4.41 -14.21 -2.60
C THR A 167 -5.12 -13.36 -3.66
N VAL A 168 -4.85 -13.67 -4.92
CA VAL A 168 -5.38 -12.94 -6.09
C VAL A 168 -5.89 -13.93 -7.16
N ILE A 169 -6.41 -15.08 -6.74
CA ILE A 169 -6.84 -16.14 -7.67
C ILE A 169 -8.12 -15.79 -8.40
N PHE A 170 -8.98 -15.00 -7.75
CA PHE A 170 -10.26 -14.57 -8.29
C PHE A 170 -10.23 -13.15 -8.85
N SER A 171 -9.07 -12.48 -8.80
CA SER A 171 -8.87 -11.15 -9.38
C SER A 171 -9.43 -11.06 -10.80
N ARG A 172 -10.26 -10.05 -11.01
CA ARG A 172 -10.90 -9.72 -12.29
C ARG A 172 -10.06 -8.74 -13.12
N SER A 173 -8.96 -8.22 -12.56
CA SER A 173 -8.09 -7.28 -13.24
C SER A 173 -7.42 -7.92 -14.47
N PRO A 174 -7.36 -7.23 -15.63
CA PRO A 174 -6.66 -7.70 -16.82
C PRO A 174 -5.18 -7.97 -16.59
N PHE A 175 -4.56 -7.39 -15.55
CA PHE A 175 -3.20 -7.70 -15.15
C PHE A 175 -2.98 -9.20 -14.95
N ARG A 176 -4.00 -9.93 -14.49
CA ARG A 176 -3.96 -11.39 -14.35
C ARG A 176 -3.60 -12.10 -15.67
N LYS A 177 -3.96 -11.54 -16.83
CA LYS A 177 -3.67 -12.14 -18.14
C LYS A 177 -2.19 -12.14 -18.48
N LEU A 178 -1.36 -11.35 -17.80
CA LEU A 178 0.10 -11.41 -17.98
C LEU A 178 0.71 -12.73 -17.53
N THR A 179 -0.03 -13.57 -16.78
CA THR A 179 0.38 -14.93 -16.41
C THR A 179 0.55 -15.89 -17.59
N ILE A 180 0.11 -15.52 -18.81
CA ILE A 180 0.37 -16.29 -20.03
C ILE A 180 1.85 -16.26 -20.45
N PHE A 181 2.58 -15.22 -20.02
CA PHE A 181 3.99 -15.06 -20.33
C PHE A 181 4.85 -15.74 -19.27
N SER A 182 5.97 -16.33 -19.69
CA SER A 182 7.01 -16.78 -18.77
C SER A 182 7.69 -15.59 -18.10
N GLU A 183 8.41 -15.83 -17.01
CA GLU A 183 9.23 -14.79 -16.37
C GLU A 183 10.21 -14.15 -17.34
N SER A 184 10.89 -14.95 -18.18
CA SER A 184 11.79 -14.45 -19.22
C SER A 184 11.06 -13.58 -20.23
N GLY A 185 9.86 -13.99 -20.67
CA GLY A 185 9.04 -13.17 -21.58
C GLY A 185 8.60 -11.85 -20.95
N LEU A 186 8.23 -11.84 -19.67
CA LEU A 186 7.92 -10.60 -18.95
C LEU A 186 9.13 -9.67 -18.84
N LYS A 187 10.32 -10.22 -18.59
CA LYS A 187 11.58 -9.47 -18.55
C LYS A 187 11.98 -8.94 -19.93
N GLU A 188 11.69 -9.65 -21.01
CA GLU A 188 11.90 -9.15 -22.37
C GLU A 188 10.95 -7.98 -22.69
N ILE A 189 9.70 -8.04 -22.24
CA ILE A 189 8.68 -6.99 -22.50
C ILE A 189 8.94 -5.73 -21.65
N PHE A 190 9.16 -5.90 -20.34
CA PHE A 190 9.21 -4.80 -19.38
C PHE A 190 10.62 -4.45 -18.89
N GLY A 191 11.62 -5.25 -19.25
CA GLY A 191 12.98 -5.15 -18.70
C GLY A 191 13.09 -5.78 -17.30
N THR A 192 14.19 -5.48 -16.62
CA THR A 192 14.53 -6.01 -15.28
C THR A 192 14.45 -4.95 -14.17
N ARG A 193 14.11 -3.70 -14.54
CA ARG A 193 14.22 -2.51 -13.68
C ARG A 193 12.85 -2.02 -13.20
N GLU A 194 12.58 -0.74 -13.38
CA GLU A 194 11.30 -0.10 -13.07
C GLU A 194 10.21 -0.59 -14.02
N PHE A 195 9.07 -1.00 -13.47
CA PHE A 195 7.89 -1.33 -14.25
C PHE A 195 7.21 -0.05 -14.72
N LEU A 196 7.20 0.17 -16.04
CA LEU A 196 6.58 1.34 -16.69
C LEU A 196 7.05 2.67 -16.06
N PRO A 197 8.33 3.04 -16.22
CA PRO A 197 8.88 4.24 -15.58
C PRO A 197 8.11 5.49 -15.95
N HIS A 198 7.88 6.35 -14.96
CA HIS A 198 7.21 7.62 -15.15
C HIS A 198 8.01 8.50 -16.13
N THR A 199 7.37 8.95 -17.21
CA THR A 199 7.97 9.91 -18.15
C THR A 199 7.05 11.11 -18.25
N SER A 200 7.61 12.31 -18.35
CA SER A 200 6.85 13.56 -18.47
C SER A 200 5.91 13.57 -19.69
N LEU A 201 6.25 12.82 -20.73
CA LEU A 201 5.40 12.61 -21.91
C LEU A 201 4.22 11.66 -21.62
N GLY A 202 4.45 10.61 -20.83
CA GLY A 202 3.40 9.69 -20.38
C GLY A 202 2.36 10.36 -19.48
N GLU A 203 2.79 11.26 -18.58
CA GLU A 203 1.90 12.09 -17.75
C GLU A 203 0.94 12.95 -18.58
N LEU A 204 1.50 13.67 -19.57
CA LEU A 204 0.72 14.58 -20.42
C LEU A 204 -0.30 13.82 -21.29
N LEU A 205 0.07 12.64 -21.77
CA LEU A 205 -0.80 11.80 -22.58
C LEU A 205 -1.90 11.14 -21.74
N LEU A 206 -1.58 10.57 -20.58
CA LEU A 206 -2.57 9.93 -19.69
C LEU A 206 -3.58 10.95 -19.13
N SER A 207 -3.11 12.11 -18.68
CA SER A 207 -3.98 13.15 -18.10
C SER A 207 -4.94 13.77 -19.12
N ARG A 208 -4.52 14.00 -20.37
CA ARG A 208 -5.41 14.58 -21.39
C ARG A 208 -6.29 13.56 -22.11
N PHE A 209 -5.76 12.39 -22.47
CA PHE A 209 -6.53 11.40 -23.24
C PHE A 209 -7.54 10.62 -22.39
N CYS A 210 -7.24 10.37 -21.11
CA CYS A 210 -8.08 9.46 -20.33
C CYS A 210 -9.35 10.11 -19.79
N VAL A 211 -9.33 11.43 -19.58
CA VAL A 211 -10.47 12.19 -19.03
C VAL A 211 -11.66 12.25 -20.01
N CYS A 212 -11.39 12.26 -21.31
CA CYS A 212 -12.41 12.37 -22.36
C CYS A 212 -12.85 11.02 -22.95
N SER A 213 -12.08 9.95 -22.75
CA SER A 213 -12.34 8.65 -23.39
C SER A 213 -13.10 7.68 -22.47
N LYS A 214 -14.33 7.29 -22.87
CA LYS A 214 -15.09 6.22 -22.19
C LYS A 214 -14.33 4.88 -22.16
N LEU A 215 -13.56 4.60 -23.22
CA LEU A 215 -12.73 3.41 -23.33
C LEU A 215 -11.58 3.44 -22.32
N CYS A 216 -10.90 4.58 -22.17
CA CYS A 216 -9.82 4.74 -21.20
C CYS A 216 -10.33 4.64 -19.76
N LYS A 217 -11.46 5.30 -19.46
CA LYS A 217 -12.15 5.16 -18.16
C LYS A 217 -12.46 3.69 -17.86
N SER A 218 -13.04 2.97 -18.81
CA SER A 218 -13.34 1.54 -18.63
C SER A 218 -12.09 0.70 -18.39
N ALA A 219 -11.00 0.98 -19.12
CA ALA A 219 -9.72 0.31 -18.94
C ALA A 219 -9.11 0.58 -17.55
N LEU A 220 -9.01 1.84 -17.13
CA LEU A 220 -8.50 2.21 -15.80
C LEU A 220 -9.36 1.62 -14.67
N ALA A 221 -10.69 1.60 -14.81
CA ALA A 221 -11.58 0.95 -13.85
C ALA A 221 -11.30 -0.55 -13.71
N MET A 222 -11.04 -1.23 -14.82
CA MET A 222 -10.77 -2.67 -14.82
C MET A 222 -9.38 -3.00 -14.30
N VAL A 223 -8.39 -2.15 -14.62
CA VAL A 223 -6.96 -2.36 -14.35
C VAL A 223 -6.61 -1.96 -12.91
N PHE A 224 -7.06 -0.78 -12.49
CA PHE A 224 -6.70 -0.16 -11.20
C PHE A 224 -7.85 -0.10 -10.20
N GLY A 225 -9.08 -0.43 -10.62
CA GLY A 225 -10.24 -0.49 -9.72
C GLY A 225 -10.90 0.86 -9.43
N PHE A 226 -10.93 1.78 -10.41
CA PHE A 226 -11.73 3.00 -10.32
C PHE A 226 -13.23 2.73 -10.33
N ASN A 227 -13.97 3.50 -9.54
CA ASN A 227 -15.41 3.63 -9.62
C ASN A 227 -15.78 5.06 -10.02
N TRP A 228 -16.00 5.28 -11.32
CA TRP A 228 -16.23 6.62 -11.87
C TRP A 228 -17.49 7.31 -11.34
N LYS A 229 -18.43 6.57 -10.75
CA LYS A 229 -19.61 7.17 -10.10
C LYS A 229 -19.31 7.73 -8.71
N ASN A 230 -18.25 7.25 -8.09
CA ASN A 230 -17.85 7.60 -6.73
C ASN A 230 -16.46 8.23 -6.67
N THR A 231 -15.90 8.66 -7.80
CA THR A 231 -14.61 9.34 -7.89
C THR A 231 -14.83 10.80 -8.25
N ASN A 232 -14.08 11.72 -7.63
CA ASN A 232 -14.12 13.13 -8.00
C ASN A 232 -13.47 13.36 -9.38
N MET A 233 -14.28 13.45 -10.43
CA MET A 233 -13.80 13.63 -11.80
C MET A 233 -13.05 14.94 -12.03
N SER A 234 -13.28 15.97 -11.20
CA SER A 234 -12.56 17.25 -11.27
C SER A 234 -11.15 17.19 -10.68
N ARG A 235 -10.76 16.09 -10.03
CA ARG A 235 -9.41 15.86 -9.48
C ARG A 235 -8.65 14.75 -10.18
N ILE A 236 -9.13 14.28 -11.33
CA ILE A 236 -8.52 13.16 -12.05
C ILE A 236 -7.11 13.48 -12.55
N ASP A 237 -6.84 14.75 -12.84
CA ASP A 237 -5.51 15.29 -13.17
C ASP A 237 -4.55 15.15 -12.00
N VAL A 238 -5.00 15.43 -10.77
CA VAL A 238 -4.24 15.18 -9.54
C VAL A 238 -3.93 13.70 -9.40
N PHE A 239 -4.94 12.82 -9.52
CA PHE A 239 -4.72 11.38 -9.37
C PHE A 239 -3.76 10.83 -10.43
N ALA A 240 -3.91 11.25 -11.69
CA ALA A 240 -3.06 10.82 -12.80
C ALA A 240 -1.64 11.41 -12.74
N GLY A 241 -1.45 12.58 -12.11
CA GLY A 241 -0.13 13.17 -11.91
C GLY A 241 0.71 12.46 -10.84
N HIS A 242 0.07 11.73 -9.94
CA HIS A 242 0.72 11.05 -8.80
C HIS A 242 0.71 9.51 -8.90
N THR A 243 0.00 8.93 -9.87
CA THR A 243 -0.11 7.46 -10.04
C THR A 243 -0.08 7.09 -11.53
N PRO A 244 0.76 6.12 -11.95
CA PRO A 244 1.57 5.23 -11.12
C PRO A 244 2.86 5.88 -10.61
N ALA A 245 3.24 5.59 -9.37
CA ALA A 245 4.42 6.16 -8.73
C ALA A 245 5.69 5.29 -8.84
N GLY A 246 5.62 4.17 -9.57
CA GLY A 246 6.75 3.26 -9.80
C GLY A 246 6.79 2.05 -8.85
N SER A 247 7.33 0.95 -9.38
CA SER A 247 7.66 -0.30 -8.66
C SER A 247 8.64 -1.11 -9.51
N SER A 248 9.22 -2.19 -8.99
CA SER A 248 10.09 -3.06 -9.78
C SER A 248 9.30 -4.03 -10.66
N VAL A 249 9.88 -4.43 -11.80
CA VAL A 249 9.36 -5.54 -12.60
C VAL A 249 9.33 -6.83 -11.77
N ARG A 250 10.30 -7.05 -10.88
CA ARG A 250 10.31 -8.20 -9.96
C ARG A 250 9.05 -8.22 -9.07
N ASN A 251 8.60 -7.08 -8.57
CA ASN A 251 7.38 -7.00 -7.77
C ASN A 251 6.13 -7.39 -8.60
N ILE A 252 6.06 -6.98 -9.87
CA ILE A 252 4.98 -7.39 -10.77
C ILE A 252 5.02 -8.89 -11.05
N ILE A 253 6.20 -9.45 -11.33
CA ILE A 253 6.38 -10.90 -11.51
C ILE A 253 5.92 -11.64 -10.25
N HIS A 254 6.26 -11.14 -9.05
CA HIS A 254 5.82 -11.76 -7.81
C HIS A 254 4.29 -11.81 -7.68
N TRP A 255 3.59 -10.72 -8.00
CA TRP A 255 2.12 -10.74 -8.03
C TRP A 255 1.55 -11.77 -9.02
N LEU A 256 2.17 -11.92 -10.19
CA LEU A 256 1.76 -12.92 -11.18
C LEU A 256 2.02 -14.37 -10.70
N GLN A 257 3.09 -14.60 -9.95
CA GLN A 257 3.32 -15.88 -9.27
C GLN A 257 2.26 -16.17 -8.20
N GLY A 258 1.78 -15.13 -7.50
CA GLY A 258 0.65 -15.23 -6.57
C GLY A 258 -0.65 -15.67 -7.26
N VAL A 259 -0.94 -15.13 -8.45
CA VAL A 259 -2.08 -15.56 -9.28
C VAL A 259 -1.97 -17.05 -9.64
N GLN A 260 -0.79 -17.51 -10.06
CA GLN A 260 -0.59 -18.88 -10.53
C GLN A 260 -0.64 -19.91 -9.39
N SER A 261 -0.06 -19.57 -8.23
CA SER A 261 0.02 -20.48 -7.09
C SER A 261 -1.20 -20.48 -6.18
N GLY A 262 -1.92 -19.37 -6.13
CA GLY A 262 -3.06 -19.18 -5.24
C GLY A 262 -2.73 -19.17 -3.76
N ALA A 263 -1.49 -18.82 -3.41
CA ALA A 263 -1.04 -18.70 -2.04
C ALA A 263 -0.26 -17.40 -1.83
N LEU A 264 -0.35 -16.86 -0.61
CA LEU A 264 0.58 -15.84 -0.15
C LEU A 264 1.92 -16.54 0.13
N ARG A 265 2.92 -16.30 -0.71
CA ARG A 265 4.24 -16.92 -0.60
C ARG A 265 5.32 -15.91 -0.99
N ALA A 266 6.56 -16.24 -0.65
CA ALA A 266 7.72 -15.47 -1.05
C ALA A 266 7.99 -15.58 -2.56
N PHE A 267 8.85 -14.71 -3.08
CA PHE A 267 9.19 -14.64 -4.49
C PHE A 267 9.87 -15.91 -4.97
N ASP A 268 9.38 -16.52 -6.04
CA ASP A 268 10.02 -17.67 -6.67
C ASP A 268 11.05 -17.19 -7.71
N GLY A 269 12.34 -17.24 -7.37
CA GLY A 269 13.40 -16.92 -8.33
C GLY A 269 13.99 -18.14 -9.04
N GLY A 270 13.34 -19.30 -8.93
CA GLY A 270 13.85 -20.59 -9.38
C GLY A 270 14.80 -21.26 -8.38
N LEU A 271 15.20 -22.50 -8.69
CA LEU A 271 15.89 -23.40 -7.76
C LEU A 271 17.13 -22.79 -7.08
N MET A 272 18.01 -22.16 -7.86
CA MET A 272 19.25 -21.58 -7.32
C MET A 272 18.97 -20.39 -6.39
N TYR A 273 18.06 -19.49 -6.80
CA TYR A 273 17.65 -18.36 -5.97
C TYR A 273 16.99 -18.82 -4.68
N ASN A 274 16.02 -19.75 -4.76
CA ASN A 274 15.28 -20.23 -3.60
C ASN A 274 16.20 -20.91 -2.58
N ASN A 275 17.14 -21.75 -3.05
CA ASN A 275 18.12 -22.39 -2.17
C ASN A 275 19.04 -21.38 -1.48
N LEU A 276 19.50 -20.34 -2.19
CA LEU A 276 20.36 -19.31 -1.60
C LEU A 276 19.60 -18.38 -0.64
N ARG A 277 18.39 -17.96 -1.02
CA ARG A 277 17.59 -16.97 -0.28
C ARG A 277 16.84 -17.57 0.90
N TYR A 278 16.23 -18.74 0.70
CA TYR A 278 15.32 -19.36 1.67
C TYR A 278 15.86 -20.65 2.28
N ARG A 279 16.97 -21.21 1.76
CA ARG A 279 17.52 -22.53 2.15
C ARG A 279 16.54 -23.69 1.91
N GLN A 280 15.70 -23.56 0.89
CA GLN A 280 14.74 -24.58 0.45
C GLN A 280 14.49 -24.48 -1.07
N THR A 281 13.99 -25.54 -1.69
CA THR A 281 13.87 -25.66 -3.16
C THR A 281 12.78 -24.76 -3.77
N GLY A 282 11.78 -24.37 -3.00
CA GLY A 282 10.70 -23.46 -3.41
C GLY A 282 10.53 -22.31 -2.44
N PRO A 283 9.76 -21.26 -2.79
CA PRO A 283 9.51 -20.15 -1.87
C PRO A 283 8.67 -20.60 -0.65
N PRO A 284 8.98 -20.14 0.57
CA PRO A 284 8.14 -20.39 1.73
C PRO A 284 6.76 -19.71 1.58
N GLN A 285 5.74 -20.31 2.17
CA GLN A 285 4.41 -19.72 2.29
C GLN A 285 4.33 -18.84 3.54
N TYR A 286 3.56 -17.76 3.46
CA TYR A 286 3.28 -16.88 4.59
C TYR A 286 1.95 -17.28 5.22
N ASP A 287 1.99 -17.65 6.50
CA ASP A 287 0.81 -18.09 7.24
C ASP A 287 0.21 -16.94 8.05
N VAL A 288 -0.87 -16.34 7.52
CA VAL A 288 -1.59 -15.25 8.19
C VAL A 288 -2.23 -15.68 9.52
N ARG A 289 -2.41 -16.99 9.77
CA ARG A 289 -2.91 -17.51 11.05
C ARG A 289 -1.92 -17.29 12.18
N SER A 290 -0.64 -17.07 11.86
CA SER A 290 0.41 -16.77 12.85
C SER A 290 0.39 -15.31 13.31
N MET A 291 -0.40 -14.45 12.66
CA MET A 291 -0.52 -13.04 13.04
C MET A 291 -1.53 -12.88 14.19
N GLU A 292 -1.06 -12.40 15.34
CA GLU A 292 -1.87 -12.20 16.55
C GLU A 292 -2.42 -10.77 16.70
N VAL A 293 -1.97 -9.85 15.84
CA VAL A 293 -2.35 -8.43 15.86
C VAL A 293 -3.87 -8.28 15.72
N PRO A 294 -4.55 -7.49 16.59
CA PRO A 294 -5.95 -7.13 16.41
C PRO A 294 -6.19 -6.50 15.04
N MET A 295 -7.14 -7.03 14.28
CA MET A 295 -7.35 -6.64 12.89
C MET A 295 -8.76 -6.16 12.60
N ALA A 296 -8.87 -5.06 11.87
CA ALA A 296 -10.11 -4.58 11.28
C ALA A 296 -10.02 -4.64 9.76
N VAL A 297 -11.02 -5.21 9.10
CA VAL A 297 -11.01 -5.44 7.64
C VAL A 297 -12.17 -4.72 6.97
N TRP A 298 -11.89 -4.00 5.89
CA TRP A 298 -12.89 -3.50 4.96
C TRP A 298 -12.62 -4.02 3.56
N ASN A 299 -13.60 -4.68 2.95
CA ASN A 299 -13.51 -5.20 1.57
C ASN A 299 -14.75 -4.82 0.76
N ALA A 300 -14.66 -4.88 -0.57
CA ALA A 300 -15.67 -4.33 -1.46
C ALA A 300 -16.16 -5.29 -2.54
N GLY A 301 -17.41 -5.14 -2.97
CA GLY A 301 -18.07 -6.10 -3.87
C GLY A 301 -17.66 -5.98 -5.33
N GLN A 302 -17.34 -4.78 -5.81
CA GLN A 302 -16.89 -4.54 -7.18
C GLN A 302 -15.36 -4.47 -7.30
N ASP A 303 -14.63 -4.75 -6.23
CA ASP A 303 -13.17 -4.73 -6.23
C ASP A 303 -12.61 -5.74 -7.23
N CYS A 304 -11.88 -5.25 -8.23
CA CYS A 304 -11.29 -6.07 -9.29
C CYS A 304 -9.93 -6.66 -8.92
N LEU A 305 -9.26 -6.14 -7.89
CA LEU A 305 -7.93 -6.56 -7.45
C LEU A 305 -8.03 -7.42 -6.18
N SER A 306 -8.62 -6.90 -5.12
CA SER A 306 -8.99 -7.63 -3.90
C SER A 306 -10.40 -8.21 -4.06
N ASP A 307 -10.55 -9.22 -4.93
CA ASP A 307 -11.87 -9.78 -5.21
C ASP A 307 -12.50 -10.32 -3.90
N PRO A 308 -13.80 -10.09 -3.66
CA PRO A 308 -14.44 -10.52 -2.42
C PRO A 308 -14.37 -12.02 -2.17
N ARG A 309 -14.16 -12.85 -3.21
CA ARG A 309 -13.92 -14.29 -3.05
C ARG A 309 -12.54 -14.58 -2.44
N ASP A 310 -11.50 -13.83 -2.82
CA ASP A 310 -10.18 -13.93 -2.19
C ASP A 310 -10.26 -13.46 -0.72
N THR A 311 -10.99 -12.37 -0.43
CA THR A 311 -11.22 -11.94 0.97
C THR A 311 -12.01 -12.99 1.78
N ALA A 312 -13.00 -13.66 1.17
CA ALA A 312 -13.76 -14.72 1.84
C ALA A 312 -12.89 -15.93 2.23
N LEU A 313 -11.79 -16.18 1.50
CA LEU A 313 -10.79 -17.17 1.89
C LEU A 313 -9.89 -16.68 3.04
N LEU A 314 -9.63 -15.38 3.11
CA LEU A 314 -8.79 -14.76 4.14
C LEU A 314 -9.49 -14.71 5.51
N LEU A 315 -10.73 -14.23 5.57
CA LEU A 315 -11.41 -13.91 6.84
C LEU A 315 -11.41 -15.07 7.86
N PRO A 316 -11.69 -16.34 7.48
CA PRO A 316 -11.65 -17.46 8.43
C PRO A 316 -10.26 -17.79 8.99
N GLN A 317 -9.20 -17.29 8.37
CA GLN A 317 -7.82 -17.52 8.81
C GLN A 317 -7.35 -16.49 9.85
N LEU A 318 -8.06 -15.37 9.99
CA LEU A 318 -7.69 -14.28 10.90
C LEU A 318 -8.11 -14.62 12.34
N ARG A 319 -7.12 -14.87 13.20
CA ARG A 319 -7.37 -15.28 14.60
C ARG A 319 -7.93 -14.15 15.48
N ASN A 320 -7.57 -12.91 15.18
CA ASN A 320 -7.90 -11.74 16.01
C ASN A 320 -8.64 -10.66 15.20
N LEU A 321 -9.73 -11.06 14.54
CA LEU A 321 -10.58 -10.15 13.77
C LEU A 321 -11.52 -9.38 14.70
N VAL A 322 -11.24 -8.09 14.92
CA VAL A 322 -12.04 -7.21 15.80
C VAL A 322 -13.15 -6.46 15.06
N HIS A 323 -13.05 -6.34 13.74
CA HIS A 323 -14.06 -5.68 12.91
C HIS A 323 -13.99 -6.18 11.46
N HIS A 324 -15.15 -6.34 10.82
CA HIS A 324 -15.24 -6.61 9.39
C HIS A 324 -16.45 -5.89 8.78
N LYS A 325 -16.22 -5.21 7.66
CA LYS A 325 -17.30 -4.60 6.86
C LYS A 325 -17.11 -4.85 5.38
N PHE A 326 -18.20 -5.26 4.74
CA PHE A 326 -18.30 -5.44 3.30
C PHE A 326 -19.10 -4.30 2.67
N ILE A 327 -18.55 -3.68 1.61
CA ILE A 327 -19.17 -2.55 0.91
C ILE A 327 -19.49 -2.97 -0.54
N PRO A 328 -20.73 -3.38 -0.86
CA PRO A 328 -21.05 -4.03 -2.13
C PRO A 328 -20.77 -3.22 -3.39
N GLN A 329 -20.97 -1.91 -3.33
CA GLN A 329 -20.91 -1.00 -4.48
C GLN A 329 -19.51 -0.43 -4.75
N TRP A 330 -18.57 -0.59 -3.83
CA TRP A 330 -17.22 -0.06 -3.95
C TRP A 330 -16.32 -0.94 -4.82
N ASN A 331 -15.31 -0.32 -5.41
CA ASN A 331 -14.18 -0.91 -6.12
C ASN A 331 -12.86 -0.56 -5.38
N HIS A 332 -11.73 -1.00 -5.91
CA HIS A 332 -10.43 -1.01 -5.20
C HIS A 332 -9.94 0.36 -4.73
N LEU A 333 -10.20 1.42 -5.50
CA LEU A 333 -9.73 2.77 -5.17
C LEU A 333 -10.75 3.59 -4.37
N ASP A 334 -11.98 3.10 -4.17
CA ASP A 334 -12.97 3.82 -3.37
C ASP A 334 -12.52 4.00 -1.90
N PHE A 335 -11.73 3.05 -1.38
CA PHE A 335 -11.12 3.13 -0.04
C PHE A 335 -10.22 4.35 0.18
N MET A 336 -9.76 4.97 -0.90
CA MET A 336 -8.82 6.10 -0.90
C MET A 336 -9.45 7.35 -1.50
N LEU A 337 -10.14 7.17 -2.63
CA LEU A 337 -10.60 8.23 -3.52
C LEU A 337 -12.13 8.38 -3.56
N GLY A 338 -12.86 7.49 -2.87
CA GLY A 338 -14.32 7.49 -2.84
C GLY A 338 -14.89 8.79 -2.30
N LEU A 339 -15.88 9.37 -2.99
CA LEU A 339 -16.57 10.59 -2.55
C LEU A 339 -17.30 10.40 -1.22
N ASP A 340 -17.80 9.20 -0.97
CA ASP A 340 -18.49 8.79 0.26
C ASP A 340 -17.56 8.16 1.31
N ALA A 341 -16.24 8.10 1.06
CA ALA A 341 -15.30 7.37 1.90
C ALA A 341 -15.23 7.88 3.35
N THR A 342 -15.39 9.19 3.56
CA THR A 342 -15.47 9.76 4.93
C THR A 342 -16.60 9.13 5.73
N GLU A 343 -17.77 8.98 5.11
CA GLU A 343 -19.00 8.62 5.83
C GLU A 343 -19.15 7.11 5.94
N VAL A 344 -18.70 6.39 4.91
CA VAL A 344 -18.81 4.94 4.84
C VAL A 344 -17.62 4.25 5.54
N LEU A 345 -16.44 4.85 5.58
CA LEU A 345 -15.22 4.20 6.06
C LEU A 345 -14.46 5.01 7.13
N TYR A 346 -14.04 6.25 6.84
CA TYR A 346 -13.05 6.93 7.69
C TYR A 346 -13.54 7.26 9.09
N ARG A 347 -14.83 7.58 9.26
CA ARG A 347 -15.44 7.72 10.59
C ARG A 347 -15.40 6.42 11.40
N GLU A 348 -15.64 5.29 10.75
CA GLU A 348 -15.64 3.98 11.40
C GLU A 348 -14.21 3.52 11.76
N ILE A 349 -13.22 3.86 10.94
CA ILE A 349 -11.79 3.70 11.27
C ILE A 349 -11.48 4.42 12.59
N LEU A 350 -11.90 5.68 12.74
CA LEU A 350 -11.70 6.44 13.98
C LEU A 350 -12.39 5.77 15.19
N ASP A 351 -13.59 5.24 15.00
CA ASP A 351 -14.32 4.54 16.07
C ASP A 351 -13.62 3.25 16.49
N VAL A 352 -13.09 2.48 15.54
CA VAL A 352 -12.28 1.28 15.82
C VAL A 352 -11.01 1.65 16.58
N MET A 353 -10.30 2.70 16.16
CA MET A 353 -9.09 3.15 16.83
C MET A 353 -9.38 3.61 18.26
N LYS A 354 -10.44 4.40 18.48
CA LYS A 354 -10.85 4.85 19.83
C LYS A 354 -11.21 3.71 20.77
N LYS A 355 -11.74 2.59 20.26
CA LYS A 355 -12.04 1.38 21.05
C LYS A 355 -10.79 0.60 21.45
N HIS A 356 -9.63 0.88 20.85
CA HIS A 356 -8.36 0.18 21.09
C HIS A 356 -7.22 1.16 21.39
N PRO A 357 -7.36 2.03 22.42
CA PRO A 357 -6.59 3.26 22.60
C PRO A 357 -5.08 3.09 22.58
#